data_AF-A0A1T4Y5A7-F1
#
_entry.id   AF-A0A1T4Y5A7-F1
#
_cell.length_a   1.000
_cell.length_b   1.000
_cell.length_c   1.000
_cell.angle_alpha   90.00
_cell.angle_beta   90.00
_cell.angle_gamma   90.00
#
_symmetry.space_group_name_H-M   'P 1'
#
loop_
_entity.id
_entity.type
_entity.pdbx_description
1 polymer ?
#
loop_
_entity_poly.entity_id
_entity_poly.type
_entity_poly.pdbx_seq_one_letter_code
_entity_poly.pdbx_strand_id
1 'polypeptide(L)'
;MNTHPLTHYLPLAVKSTALAAFIFAVLKVVLTAQTFGLLAAVAFAGLHLPLCLFSLLFVLWLFAAHQSMGFLALASVLLNAVLI
;
A
#
# COMPACT_ATOMS: atom_id res chain seq x y z
N MET A 1 26.40 -11.39 16.73
CA MET A 1 25.77 -10.53 15.72
C MET A 1 24.45 -10.03 16.29
N ASN A 2 24.36 -8.73 16.59
CA ASN A 2 23.20 -8.10 17.23
C ASN A 2 22.05 -7.98 16.22
N THR A 3 21.24 -9.03 16.08
CA THR A 3 20.07 -9.09 15.20
C THR A 3 18.82 -8.43 15.82
N HIS A 4 18.88 -8.05 17.10
CA HIS A 4 17.77 -7.49 17.87
C HIS A 4 17.13 -6.19 17.35
N PRO A 5 17.85 -5.21 16.78
CA PRO A 5 17.21 -3.98 16.32
C PRO A 5 16.45 -4.20 15.00
N LEU A 6 16.99 -5.00 14.08
CA LEU A 6 16.41 -5.21 12.75
C LEU A 6 15.03 -5.88 12.81
N THR A 7 14.84 -6.84 13.71
CA THR A 7 13.54 -7.49 13.92
C THR A 7 12.46 -6.55 14.44
N HIS A 8 12.83 -5.47 15.13
CA HIS A 8 11.87 -4.53 15.70
C HIS A 8 11.58 -3.34 14.77
N TYR A 9 12.58 -2.79 14.09
CA TYR A 9 12.39 -1.60 13.23
C TYR A 9 11.87 -1.95 11.84
N LEU A 10 12.26 -3.10 11.28
CA LEU A 10 11.83 -3.53 9.95
C LEU A 10 10.30 -3.66 9.80
N PRO A 11 9.55 -4.33 10.70
CA PRO A 11 8.09 -4.41 10.57
C PRO A 11 7.43 -3.03 10.67
N LEU A 12 7.96 -2.14 11.51
CA LEU A 12 7.45 -0.78 11.63
C LEU A 12 7.62 -0.02 10.31
N ALA A 13 8.81 -0.09 9.70
CA ALA A 13 9.12 0.55 8.43
C ALA A 13 8.27 0.01 7.27
N VAL A 14 8.05 -1.31 7.21
CA VAL A 14 7.22 -1.92 6.16
C VAL A 14 5.76 -1.49 6.30
N LYS A 15 5.23 -1.50 7.53
CA LYS A 15 3.84 -1.06 7.79
C LYS A 15 3.65 0.43 7.49
N SER A 16 4.60 1.28 7.86
CA SER A 16 4.53 2.72 7.57
C SER A 16 4.64 2.99 6.07
N THR A 17 5.47 2.24 5.36
CA THR A 17 5.62 2.36 3.89
C THR A 17 4.34 1.93 3.16
N ALA A 18 3.70 0.84 3.59
CA ALA A 18 2.41 0.43 3.04
C ALA A 18 1.34 1.51 3.26
N LEU A 19 1.31 2.12 4.45
CA LEU A 19 0.36 3.17 4.78
C LEU A 19 0.62 4.44 3.96
N ALA A 20 1.88 4.83 3.77
CA ALA A 20 2.26 5.94 2.90
C ALA A 20 1.86 5.69 1.43
N ALA A 21 2.05 4.47 0.93
CA ALA A 21 1.65 4.10 -0.42
C ALA A 21 0.12 4.16 -0.60
N PHE A 22 -0.65 3.76 0.41
CA PHE A 22 -2.12 3.91 0.38
C PHE A 22 -2.56 5.39 0.37
N ILE A 23 -1.95 6.24 1.21
CA ILE A 23 -2.23 7.69 1.20
C ILE A 23 -1.90 8.28 -0.18
N PHE A 24 -0.77 7.88 -0.77
CA PHE A 24 -0.38 8.31 -2.11
C PHE A 24 -1.41 7.88 -3.18
N ALA A 25 -1.91 6.65 -3.11
CA ALA A 25 -2.97 6.16 -4.00
C ALA A 25 -4.24 7.02 -3.89
N VAL A 26 -4.68 7.36 -2.67
CA VAL A 26 -5.84 8.25 -2.45
C VAL A 26 -5.60 9.63 -3.05
N LEU A 27 -4.42 10.21 -2.81
CA LEU A 27 -4.05 11.51 -3.37
C LEU A 27 -4.07 11.50 -4.91
N LYS A 28 -3.57 10.43 -5.53
CA LYS A 28 -3.56 10.24 -6.99
C LYS A 28 -4.98 10.11 -7.55
N VAL A 29 -5.90 9.43 -6.87
CA VAL A 29 -7.32 9.42 -7.25
C VAL A 29 -7.90 10.83 -7.25
N VAL A 30 -7.62 11.64 -6.23
CA VAL A 30 -8.09 13.03 -6.14
C VAL A 30 -7.52 13.87 -7.28
N LEU A 31 -6.23 13.74 -7.57
CA LEU A 31 -5.58 14.41 -8.70
C LEU A 31 -6.22 14.01 -10.04
N THR A 32 -6.47 12.72 -10.25
CA THR A 32 -7.16 12.20 -11.43
C THR A 32 -8.57 12.76 -11.57
N ALA A 33 -9.29 12.95 -10.45
CA ALA A 33 -10.61 13.58 -10.48
C ALA A 33 -10.55 15.04 -10.94
N GLN A 34 -9.49 15.76 -10.56
CA GLN A 34 -9.28 17.15 -10.96
C GLN A 34 -8.84 17.28 -12.42
N THR A 35 -8.01 16.37 -12.93
CA THR A 35 -7.42 16.48 -14.28
C THR A 35 -8.27 15.82 -15.37
N PHE A 36 -8.85 14.65 -15.09
CA PHE A 36 -9.59 13.84 -16.07
C PHE A 36 -11.10 13.75 -15.78
N GLY A 37 -11.53 14.29 -14.64
CA GLY A 37 -12.93 14.31 -14.23
C GLY A 37 -13.33 13.13 -13.34
N LEU A 38 -14.54 13.23 -12.78
CA LEU A 38 -15.03 12.32 -11.73
C LEU A 38 -15.15 10.86 -12.21
N LEU A 39 -15.60 10.62 -13.45
CA LEU A 39 -15.80 9.27 -13.97
C LEU A 39 -14.49 8.47 -14.08
N ALA A 40 -13.42 9.12 -14.54
CA ALA A 40 -12.10 8.52 -14.59
C ALA A 40 -11.62 8.17 -13.16
N ALA A 41 -11.76 9.11 -12.22
CA ALA A 41 -11.40 8.88 -10.83
C ALA A 41 -12.18 7.73 -10.19
N VAL A 42 -13.48 7.60 -10.47
CA VAL A 42 -14.31 6.48 -9.97
C VAL A 42 -13.86 5.15 -10.57
N ALA A 43 -13.46 5.10 -11.84
CA ALA A 43 -12.92 3.88 -12.45
C ALA A 43 -11.61 3.43 -11.78
N PHE A 44 -10.66 4.36 -11.59
CA PHE A 44 -9.40 4.06 -10.90
C PHE A 44 -9.61 3.74 -9.42
N ALA A 45 -10.48 4.47 -8.75
CA ALA A 45 -10.84 4.22 -7.36
C ALA A 45 -11.58 2.88 -7.19
N GLY A 46 -12.40 2.48 -8.16
CA GLY A 46 -13.17 1.23 -8.08
C GLY A 46 -12.31 -0.02 -8.25
N LEU A 47 -11.19 0.08 -8.97
CA LEU A 47 -10.30 -1.05 -9.20
C LEU A 47 -9.10 -1.03 -8.25
N HIS A 48 -8.26 -0.01 -8.33
CA HIS A 48 -6.95 -0.03 -7.68
C HIS A 48 -7.01 0.30 -6.19
N LEU A 49 -7.93 1.16 -5.76
CA LEU A 49 -8.01 1.58 -4.35
C LEU A 49 -8.41 0.43 -3.41
N PRO A 50 -9.40 -0.43 -3.74
CA PRO A 50 -9.70 -1.64 -2.97
C PRO A 50 -8.54 -2.63 -2.92
N LEU A 51 -7.84 -2.84 -4.05
CA LEU A 51 -6.67 -3.72 -4.09
C LEU A 51 -5.53 -3.19 -3.21
N CYS A 52 -5.30 -1.87 -3.24
CA CYS A 52 -4.37 -1.19 -2.34
C CYS A 52 -4.77 -1.36 -0.86
N LEU A 53 -6.04 -1.14 -0.52
CA LEU A 53 -6.55 -1.29 0.84
C LEU A 53 -6.41 -2.75 1.34
N PHE A 54 -6.81 -3.71 0.52
CA PHE A 54 -6.71 -5.13 0.85
C PHE A 54 -5.25 -5.56 1.07
N SER A 55 -4.36 -5.14 0.16
CA SER A 55 -2.93 -5.43 0.28
C SER A 55 -2.32 -4.74 1.52
N LEU A 56 -2.76 -3.53 1.87
CA LEU A 56 -2.35 -2.84 3.10
C LEU A 56 -2.76 -3.62 4.35
N LEU A 57 -4.01 -4.07 4.43
CA LEU A 57 -4.50 -4.88 5.55
C LEU A 57 -3.69 -6.18 5.68
N PHE A 58 -3.34 -6.80 4.54
CA PHE A 58 -2.44 -7.95 4.50
C PHE A 58 -1.04 -7.63 5.04
N VAL A 59 -0.44 -6.48 4.68
CA VAL A 59 0.85 -6.06 5.26
C VAL A 59 0.73 -5.86 6.77
N LEU A 60 -0.33 -5.18 7.24
CA LEU A 60 -0.51 -4.88 8.66
C LEU A 60 -0.68 -6.16 9.50
N TRP A 61 -1.38 -7.15 8.96
CA TRP A 61 -1.71 -8.40 9.65
C TRP A 61 -0.68 -9.50 9.44
N LEU A 62 -0.36 -9.85 8.18
CA LEU A 62 0.44 -11.02 7.84
C LEU A 62 1.95 -10.81 8.04
N PHE A 63 2.45 -9.57 8.01
CA PHE A 63 3.90 -9.33 8.09
C PHE A 63 4.52 -9.86 9.39
N ALA A 64 3.75 -9.89 10.48
CA ALA A 64 4.20 -10.44 11.76
C ALA A 64 4.32 -11.97 11.76
N ALA A 65 3.49 -12.66 10.97
CA ALA A 65 3.46 -14.13 10.92
C ALA A 65 4.28 -14.69 9.76
N HIS A 66 4.25 -14.04 8.59
CA HIS A 66 4.87 -14.49 7.35
C HIS A 66 5.48 -13.29 6.61
N GLN A 67 6.74 -12.98 6.90
CA GLN A 67 7.42 -11.81 6.34
C GLN A 67 7.48 -11.81 4.81
N SER A 68 7.70 -12.97 4.18
CA SER A 68 7.74 -13.10 2.71
C SER A 68 6.43 -12.67 2.05
N MET A 69 5.30 -13.18 2.55
CA MET A 69 3.97 -12.78 2.09
C MET A 69 3.66 -11.32 2.40
N GLY A 70 4.14 -10.80 3.53
CA GLY A 70 4.04 -9.38 3.85
C GLY A 70 4.80 -8.47 2.88
N PHE A 71 5.99 -8.87 2.42
CA PHE A 71 6.72 -8.14 1.37
C PHE A 71 6.04 -8.21 0.00
N LEU A 72 5.45 -9.35 -0.35
CA LEU A 72 4.62 -9.49 -1.56
C LEU A 72 3.40 -8.56 -1.49
N ALA A 73 2.74 -8.49 -0.33
CA ALA A 73 1.64 -7.57 -0.12
C ALA A 73 2.09 -6.09 -0.20
N LEU A 74 3.27 -5.75 0.35
CA LEU A 74 3.86 -4.41 0.21
C LEU A 74 4.09 -4.07 -1.28
N ALA A 75 4.70 -4.98 -2.05
CA ALA A 75 4.93 -4.80 -3.47
C ALA A 75 3.60 -4.61 -4.24
N SER A 76 2.56 -5.36 -3.87
CA SER A 76 1.21 -5.21 -4.43
C SER A 76 0.60 -3.84 -4.11
N VAL A 77 0.72 -3.34 -2.87
CA VAL A 77 0.27 -1.97 -2.52
C VAL A 77 1.01 -0.94 -3.35
N LEU A 78 2.35 -1.02 -3.41
CA LEU A 78 3.18 -0.07 -4.14
C LEU A 78 2.85 -0.06 -5.64
N LEU A 79 2.70 -1.23 -6.26
CA LEU A 79 2.39 -1.34 -7.67
C LEU A 79 1.00 -0.76 -7.97
N ASN A 80 -0.02 -1.09 -7.17
CA ASN A 80 -1.36 -0.55 -7.36
C ASN A 80 -1.41 0.96 -7.12
N ALA A 81 -0.64 1.50 -6.17
CA ALA A 81 -0.57 2.93 -5.92
C ALA A 81 0.08 3.71 -7.09
N VAL A 82 1.03 3.10 -7.80
CA VAL A 82 1.71 3.69 -8.97
C VAL A 82 0.87 3.59 -10.25
N LEU A 83 -0.02 2.59 -10.35
CA LEU A 83 -0.86 2.37 -11.52
C LEU A 83 -2.11 3.28 -11.59
N ILE A 84 -2.46 3.93 -10.48
CA ILE A 84 -3.42 5.06 -10.42
C ILE A 84 -2.73 6.31 -10.96
#